data_AF-A0A7S3DX83-F1
#
_entry.id   AF-A0A7S3DX83-F1
#
_cell.length_a   1.000
_cell.length_b   1.000
_cell.length_c   1.000
_cell.angle_alpha   90.00
_cell.angle_beta   90.00
_cell.angle_gamma   90.00
#
_symmetry.space_group_name_H-M   'P 1'
#
loop_
_entity.id
_entity.type
_entity.pdbx_description
1 polymer ?
#
loop_
_entity_poly.entity_id
_entity_poly.type
_entity_poly.pdbx_seq_one_letter_code
_entity_poly.pdbx_strand_id
1 'polypeptide(L)'
;EHIVTLRGLSKNFWDAPERGFLLLDKLNETLRQVLRLWRTGQRSDIPPQKKVRTFRIMNPANRSQLRREAQSSRIKVAMIGLARALEFLHNQGFLFRDFKPENVGFDAAGNVR
;
A
#
# COMPACT_ATOMS: atom_id res chain seq x y z
N GLU A 1 5.18 -2.74 11.79
CA GLU A 1 3.83 -2.96 11.20
C GLU A 1 3.72 -2.69 9.69
N HIS A 2 4.77 -2.23 8.99
CA HIS A 2 4.72 -1.95 7.54
C HIS A 2 5.55 -2.94 6.70
N ILE A 3 5.58 -4.19 7.13
CA ILE A 3 6.22 -5.31 6.42
C ILE A 3 5.18 -6.42 6.34
N VAL A 4 5.02 -7.04 5.17
CA VAL A 4 4.15 -8.21 4.98
C VAL A 4 4.60 -9.35 5.91
N THR A 5 3.65 -9.97 6.61
CA THR A 5 3.98 -11.01 7.60
C THR A 5 3.82 -12.40 7.02
N LEU A 6 4.78 -13.29 7.30
CA LEU A 6 4.66 -14.72 7.07
C LEU A 6 3.73 -15.34 8.12
N ARG A 7 2.61 -15.91 7.68
CA ARG A 7 1.59 -16.54 8.53
C ARG A 7 1.78 -18.04 8.67
N GLY A 8 2.39 -18.67 7.68
CA GLY A 8 2.65 -20.10 7.67
C GLY A 8 3.45 -20.53 6.46
N LEU A 9 3.99 -21.73 6.52
CA LEU A 9 4.77 -22.35 5.44
C LEU A 9 4.39 -23.82 5.33
N SER A 10 4.33 -24.35 4.12
CA SER A 10 4.13 -25.78 3.89
C SER A 10 5.27 -26.60 4.50
N LYS A 11 4.98 -27.82 4.96
CA LYS A 11 6.00 -28.73 5.48
C LYS A 11 7.14 -28.91 4.46
N ASN A 12 8.38 -28.82 4.91
CA ASN A 12 9.60 -28.93 4.07
C ASN A 12 9.73 -27.86 2.97
N PHE A 13 9.11 -26.69 3.12
CA PHE A 13 9.22 -25.59 2.14
C PHE A 13 10.68 -25.26 1.79
N TRP A 14 11.57 -25.27 2.78
CA TRP A 14 12.97 -24.94 2.57
C TRP A 14 13.75 -26.01 1.80
N ASP A 15 13.29 -27.26 1.83
CA ASP A 15 13.94 -28.39 1.14
C ASP A 15 13.46 -28.53 -0.31
N ALA A 16 12.18 -28.23 -0.57
CA ALA A 16 11.57 -28.29 -1.90
C ALA A 16 10.59 -27.12 -2.14
N PRO A 17 11.10 -25.88 -2.32
CA PRO A 17 10.27 -24.67 -2.45
C PRO A 17 9.29 -24.73 -3.63
N GLU A 18 9.68 -25.41 -4.72
CA GLU A 18 8.87 -25.59 -5.92
C GLU A 18 7.63 -26.49 -5.70
N ARG A 19 7.64 -27.26 -4.61
CA ARG A 19 6.51 -28.11 -4.18
C ARG A 19 5.79 -27.55 -2.96
N GLY A 20 6.24 -26.40 -2.46
CA GLY A 20 5.74 -25.77 -1.26
C GLY A 20 4.97 -24.47 -1.53
N PHE A 21 4.41 -23.91 -0.47
CA PHE A 21 3.78 -22.59 -0.51
C PHE A 21 4.02 -21.81 0.79
N LEU A 22 3.95 -20.49 0.67
CA LEU A 22 3.97 -19.54 1.79
C LEU A 22 2.59 -18.94 1.96
N LEU A 23 2.15 -18.81 3.20
CA LEU A 23 0.97 -18.03 3.55
C LEU A 23 1.43 -16.68 4.05
N LEU A 24 1.05 -15.62 3.34
CA LEU A 24 1.37 -14.23 3.69
C LEU A 24 0.10 -13.45 4.00
N ASP A 25 0.24 -12.30 4.62
CA ASP A 25 -0.84 -11.31 4.66
C ASP A 25 -1.34 -10.99 3.24
N LYS A 26 -2.67 -10.96 3.07
CA LYS A 26 -3.28 -10.58 1.81
C LYS A 26 -3.14 -9.07 1.59
N LEU A 27 -2.58 -8.69 0.45
CA LEU A 27 -2.53 -7.32 -0.05
C LEU A 27 -3.49 -7.18 -1.24
N ASN A 28 -4.22 -6.06 -1.29
CA ASN A 28 -5.28 -5.85 -2.28
C ASN A 28 -4.73 -5.26 -3.59
N GLU A 29 -3.82 -4.30 -3.51
CA GLU A 29 -3.20 -3.65 -4.66
C GLU A 29 -1.72 -3.33 -4.37
N THR A 30 -0.90 -3.26 -5.41
CA THR A 30 0.50 -2.79 -5.34
C THR A 30 0.58 -1.28 -5.48
N LEU A 31 1.65 -0.65 -4.97
CA LEU A 31 1.90 0.78 -5.16
C LEU A 31 1.97 1.15 -6.64
N ARG A 32 2.49 0.28 -7.51
CA ARG A 32 2.45 0.48 -8.97
C ARG A 32 1.02 0.64 -9.49
N GLN A 33 0.11 -0.26 -9.10
CA GLN A 33 -1.30 -0.20 -9.52
C GLN A 33 -1.97 1.07 -9.02
N VAL A 34 -1.76 1.40 -7.74
CA VAL A 34 -2.34 2.57 -7.08
C VAL A 34 -1.90 3.88 -7.73
N LEU A 35 -0.60 4.04 -8.01
CA LEU A 35 -0.08 5.23 -8.70
C LEU A 35 -0.68 5.39 -10.10
N ARG A 36 -0.90 4.28 -10.83
CA ARG A 36 -1.57 4.30 -12.15
C ARG A 36 -3.01 4.76 -12.03
N LEU A 37 -3.76 4.27 -11.04
CA LEU A 37 -5.15 4.65 -10.82
C LEU A 37 -5.28 6.13 -10.43
N TRP A 38 -4.38 6.63 -9.59
CA TRP A 38 -4.34 8.04 -9.24
C TRP A 38 -4.05 8.94 -10.44
N ARG A 39 -3.16 8.52 -11.34
CA ARG A 39 -2.83 9.26 -12.57
C ARG A 39 -4.01 9.32 -13.55
N THR A 40 -4.78 8.24 -13.67
CA THR A 40 -5.90 8.12 -14.61
C THR A 40 -7.23 8.62 -14.02
N GLY A 41 -7.25 8.96 -12.73
CA GLY A 41 -8.47 9.37 -12.03
C GLY A 41 -9.48 8.24 -11.83
N GLN A 42 -9.08 6.99 -12.09
CA GLN A 42 -9.87 5.80 -11.82
C GLN A 42 -9.96 5.55 -10.32
N ARG A 43 -11.02 4.85 -9.89
CA ARG A 43 -11.18 4.45 -8.49
C ARG A 43 -10.23 3.30 -8.19
N SER A 44 -9.67 3.33 -6.99
CA SER A 44 -8.90 2.25 -6.38
C SER A 44 -9.77 1.60 -5.31
N ASP A 45 -9.59 0.30 -5.12
CA ASP A 45 -10.32 -0.48 -4.11
C ASP A 45 -9.80 -0.22 -2.70
N ILE A 46 -8.67 0.48 -2.57
CA ILE A 46 -8.13 0.92 -1.28
C ILE A 46 -9.06 1.99 -0.67
N PRO A 47 -9.58 1.75 0.54
CA PRO A 47 -10.44 2.71 1.20
C PRO A 47 -9.68 4.01 1.50
N PRO A 48 -10.31 5.18 1.30
CA PRO A 48 -9.72 6.44 1.73
C PRO A 48 -9.64 6.47 3.26
N GLN A 49 -8.45 6.83 3.79
CA GLN A 49 -8.24 6.90 5.25
C GLN A 49 -9.11 7.95 5.96
N LYS A 50 -9.62 8.95 5.24
CA LYS A 50 -10.63 9.89 5.75
C LYS A 50 -11.93 9.66 5.00
N LYS A 51 -13.02 9.40 5.74
CA LYS A 51 -14.40 9.51 5.23
C LYS A 51 -14.65 10.97 4.90
N VAL A 52 -14.37 11.39 3.67
CA VAL A 52 -14.76 12.71 3.19
C VAL A 52 -16.28 12.70 3.08
N ARG A 53 -16.98 13.25 4.08
CA ARG A 53 -18.43 13.51 4.02
C ARG A 53 -18.67 14.41 2.82
N THR A 54 -19.12 13.82 1.73
CA THR A 54 -19.47 14.57 0.52
C THR A 54 -20.83 15.21 0.74
N PHE A 55 -20.83 16.46 1.20
CA PHE A 55 -22.01 17.31 1.08
C PHE A 55 -22.27 17.51 -0.41
N ARG A 56 -23.43 17.03 -0.86
CA ARG A 56 -23.84 16.89 -2.28
C ARG A 56 -24.00 18.23 -3.04
N ILE A 57 -23.62 19.35 -2.44
CA ILE A 57 -23.79 20.71 -2.96
C ILE A 57 -22.42 21.41 -2.92
N MET A 58 -21.55 21.17 -3.92
CA MET A 58 -20.30 21.91 -4.05
C MET A 58 -20.03 22.32 -5.49
N ASN A 59 -19.63 23.59 -5.64
CA ASN A 59 -19.27 24.29 -6.87
C ASN A 59 -18.15 23.52 -7.63
N PRO A 60 -18.21 23.35 -8.97
CA PRO A 60 -17.20 22.61 -9.73
C PRO A 60 -15.76 23.10 -9.53
N ALA A 61 -15.57 24.39 -9.26
CA ALA A 61 -14.26 24.98 -8.94
C ALA A 61 -13.60 24.35 -7.70
N ASN A 62 -14.39 23.91 -6.71
CA ASN A 62 -13.87 23.29 -5.49
C ASN A 62 -13.57 21.79 -5.68
N ARG A 63 -14.11 21.13 -6.72
CA ARG A 63 -13.86 19.70 -6.96
C ARG A 63 -12.41 19.41 -7.32
N SER A 64 -11.76 20.27 -8.10
CA SER A 64 -10.36 20.09 -8.50
C SER A 64 -9.44 20.18 -7.29
N GLN A 65 -9.64 21.19 -6.43
CA GLN A 65 -8.91 21.38 -5.19
C GLN A 65 -9.09 20.17 -4.25
N LEU A 66 -10.33 19.74 -4.00
CA LEU A 66 -10.61 18.58 -3.16
C LEU A 66 -9.96 17.29 -3.68
N ARG A 67 -9.91 17.08 -5.00
CA ARG A 67 -9.21 15.94 -5.61
C ARG A 67 -7.71 16.01 -5.34
N ARG A 68 -7.09 17.19 -5.48
CA ARG A 68 -5.66 17.40 -5.19
C ARG A 68 -5.36 17.16 -3.71
N GLU A 69 -6.19 17.67 -2.81
CA GLU A 69 -6.04 17.46 -1.36
C GLU A 69 -6.19 15.98 -0.97
N ALA A 70 -7.18 15.28 -1.55
CA ALA A 70 -7.37 13.86 -1.35
C ALA A 70 -6.16 13.05 -1.86
N GLN A 71 -5.64 13.39 -3.04
CA GLN A 71 -4.45 12.75 -3.60
C GLN A 71 -3.21 13.02 -2.76
N SER A 72 -2.98 14.27 -2.36
CA SER A 72 -1.86 14.66 -1.47
C SER A 72 -1.91 13.89 -0.15
N SER A 73 -3.10 13.77 0.44
CA SER A 73 -3.31 13.00 1.67
C SER A 73 -2.93 11.52 1.49
N ARG A 74 -3.33 10.90 0.37
CA ARG A 74 -2.98 9.50 0.08
C ARG A 74 -1.48 9.29 -0.13
N ILE A 75 -0.82 10.20 -0.85
CA ILE A 75 0.63 10.16 -1.05
C ILE A 75 1.34 10.26 0.30
N LYS A 76 0.93 11.20 1.16
CA LYS A 76 1.53 11.39 2.48
C LYS A 76 1.46 10.12 3.33
N VAL A 77 0.30 9.47 3.35
CA VAL A 77 0.10 8.19 4.04
C VAL A 77 1.04 7.11 3.52
N ALA A 78 1.12 6.95 2.19
CA ALA A 78 1.98 5.94 1.59
C ALA A 78 3.46 6.19 1.93
N MET A 79 3.91 7.45 1.85
CA MET A 79 5.29 7.82 2.18
C MET A 79 5.64 7.56 3.65
N ILE A 80 4.73 7.86 4.57
CA ILE A 80 4.94 7.56 6.00
C ILE A 80 5.07 6.04 6.22
N GLY A 81 4.21 5.24 5.59
CA GLY A 81 4.28 3.78 5.69
C GLY A 81 5.60 3.23 5.14
N LEU A 82 6.03 3.69 3.97
CA LEU A 82 7.33 3.33 3.37
C LEU A 82 8.51 3.73 4.25
N ALA A 83 8.51 4.94 4.78
CA ALA A 83 9.58 5.42 5.66
C ALA A 83 9.69 4.55 6.92
N ARG A 84 8.56 4.20 7.54
CA ARG A 84 8.53 3.29 8.71
C ARG A 84 8.98 1.87 8.37
N ALA A 85 8.68 1.38 7.17
CA ALA A 85 9.15 0.07 6.71
C ALA A 85 10.69 0.05 6.57
N LEU A 86 11.25 1.06 5.91
CA LEU A 86 12.71 1.20 5.74
C LEU A 86 13.42 1.44 7.08
N GLU A 87 12.87 2.29 7.95
CA GLU A 87 13.38 2.51 9.30
C GLU A 87 13.44 1.18 10.08
N PHE A 88 12.36 0.40 10.05
CA PHE A 88 12.33 -0.92 10.69
C PHE A 88 13.42 -1.84 10.15
N LEU A 89 13.55 -1.98 8.81
CA LEU A 89 14.54 -2.86 8.20
C LEU A 89 15.97 -2.43 8.53
N HIS A 90 16.27 -1.13 8.40
CA HIS A 90 17.60 -0.60 8.67
C HIS A 90 18.00 -0.74 10.13
N ASN A 91 17.06 -0.55 11.07
CA ASN A 91 17.29 -0.78 12.50
C ASN A 91 17.59 -2.24 12.83
N GLN A 92 17.17 -3.18 11.98
CA GLN A 92 17.48 -4.61 12.10
C GLN A 92 18.73 -5.02 11.29
N GLY A 93 19.41 -4.08 10.64
CA GLY A 93 20.58 -4.36 9.80
C GLY A 93 20.26 -4.98 8.43
N PHE A 94 18.99 -4.95 8.00
CA PHE A 94 18.57 -5.46 6.71
C PHE A 94 18.50 -4.35 5.65
N LEU A 95 19.15 -4.59 4.51
CA LEU A 95 19.01 -3.75 3.32
C LEU A 95 18.00 -4.37 2.35
N PHE A 96 16.91 -3.66 2.07
CA PHE A 96 15.95 -4.08 1.04
C PHE A 96 16.42 -3.62 -0.34
N ARG A 97 17.06 -4.53 -1.08
CA ARG A 97 17.76 -4.21 -2.33
C ARG A 97 16.84 -4.00 -3.54
N ASP A 98 15.62 -4.53 -3.50
CA ASP A 98 14.66 -4.45 -4.61
C ASP A 98 13.49 -3.53 -4.24
N PHE A 99 13.81 -2.31 -3.78
CA PHE A 99 12.81 -1.32 -3.38
C PHE A 99 12.17 -0.67 -4.61
N LYS A 100 11.03 -1.23 -5.05
CA LYS A 100 10.26 -0.75 -6.20
C LYS A 100 8.74 -0.81 -5.94
N PRO A 101 7.92 -0.03 -6.66
CA PRO A 101 6.47 0.05 -6.42
C PRO A 101 5.70 -1.27 -6.56
N GLU A 102 6.25 -2.26 -7.25
CA GLU A 102 5.68 -3.61 -7.38
C GLU A 102 5.79 -4.43 -6.09
N ASN A 103 6.83 -4.18 -5.30
CA ASN A 103 7.13 -4.91 -4.07
C ASN A 103 6.53 -4.25 -2.83
N VAL A 104 5.64 -3.28 -3.02
CA VAL A 104 4.95 -2.54 -1.96
C VAL A 104 3.46 -2.73 -2.18
N GLY A 105 2.74 -3.20 -1.16
CA GLY A 105 1.30 -3.41 -1.28
C GLY A 105 0.49 -2.63 -0.25
N PHE A 106 -0.83 -2.65 -0.42
CA PHE A 106 -1.78 -2.08 0.51
C PHE A 106 -2.66 -3.17 1.11
N ASP A 107 -2.79 -3.18 2.43
CA ASP A 107 -3.74 -4.05 3.11
C ASP A 107 -5.18 -3.58 2.93
N ALA A 108 -6.14 -4.36 3.44
CA ALA A 108 -7.57 -4.05 3.32
C ALA A 108 -7.97 -2.72 4.02
N ALA A 109 -7.15 -2.22 4.96
CA ALA A 109 -7.36 -0.94 5.62
C ALA A 109 -6.69 0.23 4.88
N GLY A 110 -5.97 -0.05 3.79
CA GLY A 110 -5.26 0.95 2.99
C GLY A 110 -3.94 1.40 3.60
N ASN A 111 -3.33 0.58 4.46
CA ASN A 111 -1.98 0.83 4.95
C ASN A 111 -0.95 0.13 4.05
N VAL A 112 0.19 0.79 3.88
CA VAL A 112 1.34 0.22 3.16
C VAL A 112 1.93 -0.95 3.95
N ARG A 113 2.30 -2.01 3.24
CA ARG A 113 2.97 -3.23 3.73
C ARG A 113 4.10 -3.65 2.79
#